data_AF-A0A3Q0JLC5-F1
#
_entry.id   AF-A0A3Q0JLC5-F1
#
_cell.length_a   1.000
_cell.length_b   1.000
_cell.length_c   1.000
_cell.angle_alpha   90.00
_cell.angle_beta   90.00
_cell.angle_gamma   90.00
#
_symmetry.space_group_name_H-M   'P 1'
#
loop_
_entity.id
_entity.type
_entity.pdbx_description
1 polymer ?
#
loop_
_entity_poly.entity_id
_entity_poly.type
_entity_poly.pdbx_seq_one_letter_code
_entity_poly.pdbx_strand_id
1 'polypeptide(L)'
;MGYSVASGTFSGESGVAVGIPRGARLLGKVALYTTNMTNLQNITGEQLGAYFAYAVTTSDVDGDGADDLIIGAPLYTNPTNNVGHYETGRIYVVYQGKETYKFRLFILLG
;
A
#
# COMPACT_ATOMS: atom_id res chain seq x y z
N MET A 1 6.58 7.66 -10.89
CA MET A 1 6.62 7.87 -9.42
C MET A 1 5.79 9.09 -9.11
N GLY A 2 5.17 9.18 -7.93
CA GLY A 2 4.29 10.31 -7.57
C GLY A 2 2.89 10.18 -8.16
N TYR A 3 2.42 8.95 -8.42
CA TYR A 3 1.07 8.73 -8.94
C TYR A 3 0.01 9.04 -7.88
N SER A 4 0.34 8.75 -6.62
CA SER A 4 -0.43 9.07 -5.43
C SER A 4 0.52 9.46 -4.31
N VAL A 5 0.06 10.27 -3.36
CA VAL A 5 0.86 10.76 -2.23
C VAL A 5 0.01 10.83 -0.97
N ALA A 6 0.61 10.53 0.17
CA ALA A 6 0.02 10.77 1.50
C ALA A 6 1.11 11.20 2.48
N SER A 7 0.81 12.15 3.37
CA SER A 7 1.69 12.55 4.47
C SER A 7 1.45 11.67 5.69
N GLY A 8 2.48 11.39 6.48
CA GLY A 8 2.31 10.69 7.75
C GLY A 8 3.56 10.74 8.61
N THR A 9 3.49 10.09 9.76
CA THR A 9 4.63 9.90 10.67
C THR A 9 5.11 8.46 10.53
N PHE A 10 6.31 8.27 10.00
CA PHE A 10 6.93 6.97 9.76
C PHE A 10 8.25 6.88 10.53
N SER A 11 8.42 5.81 11.31
CA SER A 11 9.55 5.60 12.22
C SER A 11 9.79 6.77 13.19
N GLY A 12 8.71 7.42 13.63
CA GLY A 12 8.76 8.60 14.50
C GLY A 12 9.14 9.91 13.79
N GLU A 13 9.32 9.91 12.47
CA GLU A 13 9.63 11.10 11.68
C GLU A 13 8.49 11.44 10.72
N SER A 14 8.20 12.74 10.57
CA SER A 14 7.27 13.19 9.53
C SER A 14 7.83 12.89 8.14
N GLY A 15 6.93 12.50 7.23
CA GLY A 15 7.32 12.06 5.90
C GLY A 15 6.16 11.92 4.93
N VAL A 16 6.44 11.31 3.79
CA VAL A 16 5.49 11.06 2.71
C VAL A 16 5.59 9.63 2.20
N ALA A 17 4.43 9.03 1.94
CA ALA A 17 4.28 7.82 1.16
C ALA A 17 4.03 8.19 -0.31
N VAL A 18 4.82 7.64 -1.22
CA VAL A 18 4.76 7.95 -2.66
C VAL A 18 4.43 6.69 -3.45
N GLY A 19 3.28 6.70 -4.13
CA GLY A 19 2.82 5.61 -4.98
C GLY A 19 3.51 5.54 -6.34
N ILE A 20 3.91 4.33 -6.72
CA ILE A 20 4.62 4.01 -7.97
C ILE A 20 4.02 2.74 -8.61
N PRO A 21 2.80 2.79 -9.19
CA PRO A 21 2.09 1.61 -9.67
C PRO A 21 2.80 0.80 -10.76
N ARG A 22 3.65 1.45 -11.55
CA ARG A 22 4.46 0.81 -12.61
C ARG A 22 5.90 0.52 -12.19
N GLY A 23 6.22 0.70 -10.91
CA GLY A 23 7.52 0.38 -10.34
C GLY A 23 7.71 -1.12 -10.15
N ALA A 24 8.93 -1.52 -9.75
CA ALA A 24 9.25 -2.90 -9.36
C ALA A 24 8.81 -3.97 -10.39
N ARG A 25 9.13 -3.76 -11.68
CA ARG A 25 8.73 -4.65 -12.79
C ARG A 25 7.21 -4.88 -12.86
N LEU A 26 6.43 -3.80 -12.75
CA LEU A 26 4.95 -3.78 -12.81
C LEU A 26 4.23 -4.47 -11.64
N LEU A 27 4.95 -4.83 -10.57
CA LEU A 27 4.31 -5.24 -9.30
C LEU A 27 3.71 -4.05 -8.54
N GLY A 28 4.17 -2.83 -8.84
CA GLY A 28 3.81 -1.63 -8.10
C GLY A 28 4.58 -1.50 -6.78
N LYS A 29 4.75 -0.26 -6.32
CA LYS A 29 5.55 0.04 -5.12
C LYS A 29 5.06 1.30 -4.42
N VAL A 30 5.13 1.32 -3.08
CA VAL A 30 5.15 2.55 -2.27
C VAL A 30 6.57 2.81 -1.80
N ALA A 31 7.04 4.05 -1.93
CA ALA A 31 8.29 4.51 -1.34
C ALA A 31 7.99 5.50 -0.21
N LEU A 32 8.54 5.25 0.98
CA LEU A 32 8.44 6.14 2.14
C LEU A 32 9.67 7.05 2.19
N TYR A 33 9.44 8.34 2.37
CA TYR A 33 10.49 9.34 2.52
C TYR A 33 10.26 10.18 3.77
N THR A 34 11.33 10.55 4.47
CA THR A 34 11.27 11.61 5.49
C THR A 34 11.13 12.98 4.82
N THR A 35 10.82 14.02 5.60
CA THR A 35 10.83 15.41 5.11
C THR A 35 12.19 15.85 4.56
N ASN A 36 13.28 15.19 4.96
CA ASN A 36 14.63 15.42 4.45
C ASN A 36 14.96 14.59 3.20
N MET A 37 13.94 13.99 2.56
CA MET A 37 14.06 13.15 1.36
C MET A 37 14.91 11.88 1.54
N THR A 38 15.13 11.44 2.78
CA THR A 38 15.74 10.14 3.06
C THR A 38 14.73 9.03 2.77
N ASN A 39 15.08 8.06 1.93
CA ASN A 39 14.23 6.89 1.70
C ASN A 39 14.28 5.97 2.93
N LEU A 40 13.15 5.82 3.62
CA LEU A 40 13.05 4.95 4.79
C LEU A 40 12.81 3.51 4.37
N GLN A 41 11.81 3.30 3.53
CA GLN A 41 11.34 1.96 3.19
C GLN A 41 10.68 1.93 1.81
N ASN A 42 10.72 0.75 1.19
CA ASN A 42 10.01 0.44 -0.04
C ASN A 42 9.12 -0.79 0.16
N ILE A 43 7.83 -0.64 -0.11
CA ILE A 43 6.84 -1.71 -0.02
C ILE A 43 6.41 -2.08 -1.43
N THR A 44 6.61 -3.34 -1.82
CA THR A 44 6.33 -3.82 -3.18
C THR A 44 5.06 -4.66 -3.19
N GLY A 45 4.22 -4.48 -4.21
CA GLY A 45 3.04 -5.30 -4.41
C GLY A 45 3.39 -6.74 -4.77
N GLU A 46 2.39 -7.63 -4.71
CA GLU A 46 2.59 -9.07 -4.90
C GLU A 46 2.18 -9.57 -6.30
N GLN A 47 1.37 -8.81 -7.03
CA GLN A 47 0.78 -9.25 -8.30
C GLN A 47 1.09 -8.27 -9.43
N LEU A 48 1.59 -8.82 -10.53
CA LEU A 48 1.92 -8.06 -11.73
C LEU A 48 0.66 -7.47 -12.35
N GLY A 49 0.69 -6.18 -12.67
CA GLY A 49 -0.43 -5.51 -13.34
C GLY A 49 -1.57 -5.10 -12.41
N ALA A 50 -1.55 -5.50 -11.14
CA ALA A 50 -2.59 -5.17 -10.15
C ALA A 50 -2.68 -3.67 -9.81
N TYR A 51 -1.74 -2.88 -10.31
CA TYR A 51 -1.68 -1.44 -10.11
C TYR A 51 -1.57 -1.05 -8.63
N PHE A 52 -0.83 -1.86 -7.86
CA PHE A 52 -0.55 -1.61 -6.44
C PHE A 52 0.04 -0.22 -6.22
N ALA A 53 -0.42 0.46 -5.16
CA ALA A 53 -0.13 1.87 -4.89
C ALA A 53 -0.81 2.87 -5.84
N TYR A 54 -1.92 2.47 -6.48
CA TYR A 54 -2.77 3.40 -7.24
C TYR A 54 -3.28 4.54 -6.37
N ALA A 55 -3.78 4.20 -5.18
CA ALA A 55 -4.15 5.14 -4.13
C ALA A 55 -3.42 4.76 -2.84
N VAL A 56 -3.00 5.75 -2.07
CA VAL A 56 -2.35 5.58 -0.76
C VAL A 56 -2.96 6.56 0.23
N THR A 57 -3.10 6.13 1.48
CA THR A 57 -3.48 7.00 2.60
C THR A 57 -2.85 6.46 3.89
N THR A 58 -2.86 7.28 4.93
CA THR A 58 -2.22 7.05 6.22
C THR A 58 -3.21 7.31 7.33
N SER A 59 -3.19 6.46 8.36
CA SER A 59 -3.98 6.61 9.58
C SER A 59 -3.47 5.60 10.59
N ASP A 60 -3.53 5.90 11.88
CA ASP A 60 -3.43 4.89 12.94
C ASP A 60 -4.68 3.99 12.87
N VAL A 61 -4.55 2.80 12.28
CA VAL A 61 -5.67 1.87 12.03
C VAL A 61 -5.86 0.91 13.20
N ASP A 62 -4.78 0.52 13.89
CA ASP A 62 -4.86 -0.40 15.04
C ASP A 62 -4.81 0.26 16.41
N GLY A 63 -4.72 1.59 16.48
CA GLY A 63 -4.84 2.40 17.68
C GLY A 63 -3.58 2.40 18.55
N ASP A 64 -2.41 2.16 17.97
CA ASP A 64 -1.13 2.11 18.70
C ASP A 64 -0.40 3.47 18.76
N GLY A 65 -0.97 4.50 18.14
CA GLY A 65 -0.44 5.85 18.08
C GLY A 65 0.55 6.10 16.94
N ALA A 66 0.84 5.12 16.09
CA ALA A 66 1.68 5.25 14.91
C ALA A 66 0.83 5.22 13.63
N ASP A 67 1.21 6.00 12.60
CA ASP A 67 0.47 5.99 11.34
C ASP A 67 0.71 4.69 10.56
N ASP A 68 -0.35 3.96 10.24
CA ASP A 68 -0.32 2.82 9.32
C ASP A 68 -0.50 3.29 7.87
N LEU A 69 -0.12 2.42 6.93
CA LEU A 69 -0.25 2.69 5.51
C LEU A 69 -1.35 1.82 4.88
N ILE A 70 -2.30 2.48 4.20
CA ILE A 70 -3.39 1.83 3.45
C ILE A 70 -3.12 2.01 1.95
N ILE A 71 -3.12 0.92 1.19
CA ILE A 71 -2.68 0.89 -0.21
C ILE A 71 -3.73 0.20 -1.08
N GLY A 72 -4.16 0.87 -2.14
CA GLY A 72 -5.05 0.30 -3.15
C GLY A 72 -4.32 -0.40 -4.30
N ALA A 73 -4.85 -1.54 -4.73
CA ALA A 73 -4.51 -2.24 -5.97
C ALA A 73 -5.81 -2.59 -6.71
N PRO A 74 -6.40 -1.64 -7.45
CA PRO A 74 -7.74 -1.80 -8.03
C PRO A 74 -7.82 -2.90 -9.09
N LEU A 75 -6.70 -3.22 -9.76
CA LEU A 75 -6.66 -4.24 -10.82
C LEU A 75 -6.23 -5.61 -10.29
N TYR A 76 -6.25 -5.81 -8.97
CA TYR A 76 -5.92 -7.11 -8.38
C TYR A 76 -6.94 -8.17 -8.81
N THR A 77 -6.43 -9.29 -9.31
CA THR A 77 -7.18 -10.50 -9.66
C THR A 77 -7.12 -11.52 -8.54
N ASN A 78 -8.27 -12.01 -8.08
CA ASN A 78 -8.31 -13.16 -7.18
C ASN A 78 -8.14 -14.48 -7.98
N PRO A 79 -7.03 -15.22 -7.82
CA PRO A 79 -6.77 -16.41 -8.62
C PRO A 79 -7.71 -17.59 -8.30
N THR A 80 -8.45 -17.55 -7.19
CA THR A 80 -9.41 -18.62 -6.84
C THR A 80 -10.82 -18.36 -7.35
N ASN A 81 -11.08 -17.17 -7.92
CA ASN A 81 -12.39 -16.84 -8.46
C ASN A 81 -12.52 -17.35 -9.91
N ASN A 82 -13.02 -18.57 -10.06
CA ASN A 82 -13.24 -19.22 -11.36
C ASN A 82 -14.50 -18.71 -12.10
N VAL A 83 -15.20 -17.71 -11.58
CA VAL A 83 -16.45 -17.19 -12.15
C VAL A 83 -16.24 -15.75 -12.64
N GLY A 84 -15.71 -15.59 -13.85
CA GLY A 84 -15.85 -14.40 -14.71
C GLY A 84 -15.33 -13.03 -14.21
N HIS A 85 -14.89 -12.89 -12.96
CA HIS A 85 -14.45 -11.64 -12.38
C HIS A 85 -12.92 -11.61 -12.24
N TYR A 86 -12.28 -11.12 -13.30
CA TYR A 86 -10.82 -11.08 -13.40
C TYR A 86 -10.19 -9.94 -12.59
N GLU A 87 -10.92 -8.90 -12.19
CA GLU A 87 -10.38 -7.82 -11.37
C GLU A 87 -11.35 -7.55 -10.21
N THR A 88 -10.97 -7.95 -9.00
CA THR A 88 -11.78 -7.73 -7.78
C THR A 88 -11.28 -6.55 -6.97
N GLY A 89 -10.10 -6.04 -7.30
CA GLY A 89 -9.38 -5.10 -6.46
C GLY A 89 -8.90 -5.73 -5.15
N ARG A 90 -8.01 -5.01 -4.48
CA ARG A 90 -7.53 -5.33 -3.13
C ARG A 90 -7.07 -4.06 -2.43
N ILE A 91 -7.35 -3.97 -1.13
CA ILE A 91 -6.76 -2.99 -0.23
C ILE A 91 -5.78 -3.73 0.68
N TYR A 92 -4.62 -3.14 0.89
CA TYR A 92 -3.59 -3.62 1.81
C TYR A 92 -3.49 -2.64 2.96
N VAL A 93 -3.35 -3.16 4.18
CA VAL A 93 -2.99 -2.37 5.36
C VAL A 93 -1.62 -2.84 5.83
N VAL A 94 -0.70 -1.90 5.99
CA VAL A 94 0.66 -2.11 6.46
C VAL A 94 0.80 -1.40 7.79
N TYR A 95 0.79 -2.19 8.86
CA TYR A 95 0.90 -1.69 10.21
C TYR A 95 2.32 -1.25 10.53
N GLN A 96 2.47 -0.06 11.12
CA GLN A 96 3.72 0.39 11.70
C GLN A 96 3.97 -0.31 13.05
N GLY A 97 5.23 -0.36 13.53
CA GLY A 97 5.53 -0.88 14.87
C GLY A 97 5.47 -2.42 15.06
N LYS A 98 4.92 -3.18 14.10
CA LYS A 98 4.96 -4.65 14.11
C LYS A 98 6.05 -5.18 13.19
N GLU A 99 6.89 -6.08 13.72
CA GLU A 99 7.88 -6.91 12.99
C GLU A 99 7.28 -7.72 11.82
N THR A 100 5.95 -7.71 11.64
CA THR A 100 5.24 -8.52 10.64
C THR A 100 4.16 -7.69 9.95
N TYR A 101 4.34 -7.45 8.64
CA TYR A 101 3.33 -6.88 7.75
C TYR A 101 2.11 -7.81 7.73
N LYS A 102 0.96 -7.36 8.26
CA LYS A 102 -0.28 -8.15 8.26
C LYS A 102 -1.19 -7.72 7.11
N PHE A 103 -1.15 -8.49 6.03
CA PHE A 103 -2.08 -8.33 4.93
C PHE A 103 -3.49 -8.76 5.35
N ARG A 104 -4.44 -7.82 5.33
CA ARG A 104 -5.86 -8.13 5.51
C ARG A 104 -6.61 -7.82 4.23
N LEU A 105 -7.31 -8.83 3.72
CA LEU A 105 -8.26 -8.68 2.63
C LEU A 105 -9.53 -8.02 3.18
N PHE A 106 -9.73 -6.74 2.88
CA PHE A 106 -11.06 -6.13 2.99
C PHE A 106 -11.78 -6.36 1.67
N ILE A 107 -12.61 -7.39 1.60
CA ILE A 107 -13.64 -7.46 0.57
C ILE A 107 -14.73 -6.49 1.04
N LEU A 108 -14.86 -5.35 0.36
CA LEU A 108 -16.11 -4.58 0.40
C LEU A 108 -17.18 -5.46 -0.26
N LEU A 109 -17.83 -6.30 0.54
CA LEU A 109 -19.05 -6.98 0.13
C LEU A 109 -20.13 -5.88 0.03
N GLY A 110 -20.47 -5.52 -1.20
CA GLY A 110 -21.74 -4.84 -1.52
C GLY A 110 -22.83 -5.86 -1.75
#